data_AF-A0AAU6HJ52-F1
#
_entry.id   AF-A0AAU6HJ52-F1
#
_cell.length_a   1.000
_cell.length_b   1.000
_cell.length_c   1.000
_cell.angle_alpha   90.00
_cell.angle_beta   90.00
_cell.angle_gamma   90.00
#
_symmetry.space_group_name_H-M   'P 1'
#
loop_
_entity.id
_entity.type
_entity.pdbx_description
1 polymer ?
#
loop_
_entity_poly.entity_id
_entity_poly.type
_entity_poly.pdbx_seq_one_letter_code
_entity_poly.pdbx_strand_id
1 'polypeptide(L)'
;MNRAADAAAVAWYDCRTGKINILDESYRAEALSALAPFLTSAPDVTPVAAPPGRPAPPPVAAPAPSQDLATNKPGASLRRRIEDVEPSPLLRTLKRWFGLDAALRPWETGFRGERIAGKSLNRLRRDGWFVLHSVELPSGADIDHVAIGPPGVFTINTKHHRGGRIWLGDHAAMVNGQSTPYVRNSLFEARRAARLLTHTCGFPVEVHPVLAVVGAATVTVRTATPSVRLIDGSHAARELSGLSPVLTPSDIERIYTAAREGNSWLTPSRKPDHT
;
A
#
# COMPACT_ATOMS: atom_id res chain seq x y z
N MET A 1 11.34 -38.31 13.85
CA MET A 1 9.93 -38.38 14.31
C MET A 1 9.84 -37.51 15.56
N ASN A 2 9.10 -36.41 15.67
CA ASN A 2 7.94 -35.87 14.94
C ASN A 2 8.15 -34.37 14.62
N ARG A 3 7.60 -33.92 13.48
CA ARG A 3 7.39 -32.51 13.12
C ARG A 3 6.41 -31.87 14.11
N ALA A 4 6.66 -30.63 14.54
CA ALA A 4 5.62 -29.75 15.07
C ALA A 4 5.43 -28.59 14.08
N ALA A 5 4.19 -28.45 13.59
CA ALA A 5 3.78 -27.50 12.58
C ALA A 5 3.79 -26.05 13.08
N ASP A 6 3.97 -25.11 12.15
CA ASP A 6 3.86 -23.66 12.32
C ASP A 6 2.55 -23.26 13.02
N ALA A 7 2.63 -22.83 14.27
CA ALA A 7 1.51 -22.17 14.95
C ALA A 7 1.47 -20.70 14.51
N ALA A 8 0.55 -20.35 13.61
CA ALA A 8 0.28 -18.96 13.26
C ALA A 8 -0.32 -18.22 14.47
N ALA A 9 0.19 -17.03 14.79
CA ALA A 9 -0.34 -16.21 15.86
C ALA A 9 -1.72 -15.65 15.47
N VAL A 10 -2.77 -16.08 16.16
CA VAL A 10 -4.18 -15.71 15.90
C VAL A 10 -4.68 -14.54 16.76
N ALA A 11 -3.98 -14.20 17.85
CA ALA A 11 -4.25 -13.03 18.69
C ALA A 11 -3.04 -12.67 19.57
N TRP A 12 -3.02 -11.46 20.12
CA TRP A 12 -2.05 -11.04 21.14
C TRP A 12 -2.66 -10.03 22.13
N TYR A 13 -2.12 -9.99 23.35
CA TYR A 13 -2.57 -9.14 24.45
C TYR A 13 -1.51 -8.07 24.78
N ASP A 14 -1.94 -6.80 24.84
CA ASP A 14 -1.10 -5.68 25.27
C ASP A 14 -1.19 -5.49 26.78
N CYS A 15 -0.17 -5.92 27.51
CA CYS A 15 -0.13 -5.80 28.98
C CYS A 15 -0.02 -4.35 29.49
N ARG A 16 0.31 -3.36 28.64
CA ARG A 16 0.34 -1.94 29.04
C ARG A 16 -1.03 -1.27 28.90
N THR A 17 -1.83 -1.68 27.93
CA THR A 17 -3.12 -1.03 27.66
C THR A 17 -4.33 -1.90 28.00
N GLY A 18 -4.12 -3.17 28.38
CA GLY A 18 -5.17 -4.14 28.67
C GLY A 18 -5.99 -4.56 27.44
N LYS A 19 -5.47 -4.34 26.22
CA LYS A 19 -6.22 -4.57 24.97
C LYS A 19 -5.86 -5.90 24.35
N ILE A 20 -6.88 -6.65 23.93
CA ILE A 20 -6.74 -7.87 23.15
C ILE A 20 -6.90 -7.52 21.67
N ASN A 21 -5.94 -7.92 20.84
CA ASN A 21 -6.01 -7.78 19.39
C ASN A 21 -6.16 -9.17 18.76
N ILE A 22 -7.27 -9.39 18.08
CA ILE A 22 -7.57 -10.63 17.37
C ILE A 22 -7.15 -10.45 15.90
N LEU A 23 -6.26 -11.31 15.43
CA LEU A 23 -5.70 -11.26 14.07
C LEU A 23 -6.49 -12.12 13.09
N ASP A 24 -7.18 -13.15 13.61
CA ASP A 24 -8.12 -13.97 12.87
C ASP A 24 -9.40 -14.17 13.70
N GLU A 25 -10.50 -13.61 13.20
CA GLU A 25 -11.79 -13.61 13.89
C GLU A 25 -12.38 -15.02 14.04
N SER A 26 -11.97 -15.97 13.18
CA SER A 26 -12.45 -17.36 13.25
C SER A 26 -11.97 -18.11 14.50
N TYR A 27 -10.88 -17.65 15.14
CA TYR A 27 -10.31 -18.22 16.36
C TYR A 27 -10.59 -17.39 17.62
N ARG A 28 -11.53 -16.43 17.55
CA ARG A 28 -11.82 -15.49 18.63
C ARG A 28 -12.12 -16.17 19.96
N ALA A 29 -12.93 -17.23 19.95
CA ALA A 29 -13.34 -17.90 21.18
C ALA A 29 -12.16 -18.60 21.87
N GLU A 30 -11.31 -19.28 21.11
CA GLU A 30 -10.13 -19.96 21.65
C GLU A 30 -9.05 -18.96 22.08
N ALA A 31 -8.86 -17.87 21.32
CA ALA A 31 -7.95 -16.79 21.67
C ALA A 31 -8.34 -16.09 22.98
N LEU A 32 -9.64 -15.80 23.17
CA LEU A 32 -10.13 -15.19 24.41
C LEU A 32 -10.04 -16.15 25.60
N SER A 33 -10.30 -17.45 25.39
CA SER A 33 -10.12 -18.48 26.42
C SER A 33 -8.66 -18.62 26.85
N ALA A 34 -7.72 -18.61 25.90
CA ALA A 34 -6.28 -18.70 26.18
C ALA A 34 -5.72 -17.46 26.89
N LEU A 35 -6.31 -16.28 26.64
CA LEU A 35 -5.88 -15.01 27.24
C LEU A 35 -6.59 -14.69 28.57
N ALA A 36 -7.64 -15.43 28.93
CA ALA A 36 -8.41 -15.25 30.16
C ALA A 36 -7.57 -15.20 31.46
N PRO A 37 -6.49 -16.00 31.63
CA PRO A 37 -5.65 -15.93 32.84
C PRO A 37 -4.87 -14.62 33.01
N PHE A 38 -4.71 -13.83 31.94
CA PHE A 38 -3.92 -12.60 31.91
C PHE A 38 -4.78 -11.33 32.08
N LEU A 39 -6.10 -11.48 32.17
CA LEU A 39 -7.04 -10.37 32.38
C LEU A 39 -7.23 -10.13 33.88
N THR A 40 -6.43 -9.23 34.44
CA THR A 40 -6.54 -8.84 35.84
C THR A 40 -7.66 -7.81 36.02
N SER A 41 -8.78 -8.28 36.60
CA SER A 41 -9.86 -7.53 37.24
C SER A 41 -10.92 -6.83 36.35
N ALA A 42 -12.17 -6.95 36.81
CA ALA A 42 -13.37 -6.39 36.18
C ALA A 42 -13.29 -4.85 36.06
N PRO A 43 -13.79 -4.26 34.96
CA PRO A 43 -13.74 -2.82 34.77
C PRO A 43 -14.75 -2.13 35.70
N ASP A 44 -14.24 -1.25 36.55
CA ASP A 44 -15.01 -0.29 37.32
C ASP A 44 -15.60 0.76 36.37
N VAL A 45 -16.93 0.85 36.33
CA VAL A 45 -17.66 1.74 35.41
C VAL A 45 -17.78 3.12 36.06
N THR A 46 -16.90 4.03 35.64
CA THR A 46 -17.11 5.47 35.83
C THR A 46 -17.36 6.12 34.46
N PRO A 47 -18.44 6.90 34.29
CA PRO A 47 -18.75 7.51 33.01
C PRO A 47 -17.78 8.67 32.73
N VAL A 48 -16.82 8.44 31.85
CA VAL A 48 -16.02 9.51 31.26
C VAL A 48 -16.87 10.22 30.21
N ALA A 49 -17.01 11.54 30.36
CA ALA A 49 -17.68 12.42 29.42
C ALA A 49 -17.16 12.21 27.98
N ALA A 50 -18.11 12.14 27.04
CA ALA A 50 -17.84 11.83 25.65
C ALA A 50 -16.82 12.82 25.01
N PRO A 51 -15.75 12.34 24.36
CA PRO A 51 -14.99 13.19 23.45
C PRO A 51 -15.89 13.62 22.27
N PRO A 52 -15.70 14.82 21.70
CA PRO A 52 -16.50 15.27 20.57
C PRO A 52 -16.43 14.23 19.45
N GLY A 53 -17.61 13.77 19.02
CA GLY A 53 -17.78 12.64 18.14
C GLY A 53 -16.93 12.77 16.88
N ARG A 54 -16.29 11.67 16.49
CA ARG A 54 -15.81 11.51 15.10
C ARG A 54 -16.97 11.90 14.18
N PRO A 55 -16.77 12.81 13.21
CA PRO A 55 -17.75 12.95 12.15
C PRO A 55 -17.98 11.56 11.56
N ALA A 56 -19.25 11.18 11.43
CA ALA A 56 -19.63 9.92 10.81
C ALA A 56 -18.88 9.79 9.47
N PRO A 57 -18.41 8.59 9.09
CA PRO A 57 -17.93 8.39 7.73
C PRO A 57 -19.03 8.89 6.78
N PRO A 58 -18.69 9.68 5.74
CA PRO A 58 -19.69 10.09 4.78
C PRO A 58 -20.44 8.84 4.29
N PRO A 59 -21.76 8.93 4.06
CA PRO A 59 -22.52 7.81 3.51
C PRO A 59 -21.76 7.32 2.28
N VAL A 60 -21.52 6.00 2.22
CA VAL A 60 -20.84 5.35 1.11
C VAL A 60 -21.52 5.84 -0.16
N ALA A 61 -20.84 6.74 -0.89
CA ALA A 61 -21.36 7.28 -2.12
C ALA A 61 -21.64 6.09 -3.04
N ALA A 62 -22.81 6.09 -3.68
CA ALA A 62 -23.09 5.17 -4.78
C ALA A 62 -21.88 5.11 -5.72
N PRO A 63 -21.54 3.92 -6.28
CA PRO A 63 -20.33 3.78 -7.08
C PRO A 63 -20.33 4.86 -8.16
N ALA A 64 -19.31 5.72 -8.11
CA ALA A 64 -19.08 6.70 -9.16
C ALA A 64 -19.02 5.95 -10.51
N PRO A 65 -19.41 6.60 -11.63
CA PRO A 65 -19.18 6.02 -12.96
C PRO A 65 -17.74 5.53 -13.05
N SER A 66 -17.51 4.35 -13.67
CA SER A 66 -16.20 3.70 -13.67
C SER A 66 -15.11 4.70 -14.03
N GLN A 67 -14.31 5.07 -13.03
CA GLN A 67 -13.33 6.12 -13.20
C GLN A 67 -12.15 5.55 -13.98
N ASP A 68 -11.86 6.14 -15.13
CA ASP A 68 -10.65 5.82 -15.89
C ASP A 68 -9.41 6.29 -15.12
N LEU A 69 -8.73 5.34 -14.49
CA LEU A 69 -7.54 5.56 -13.66
C LEU A 69 -6.34 6.04 -14.48
N ALA A 70 -6.37 5.96 -15.82
CA ALA A 70 -5.34 6.53 -16.67
C ALA A 70 -5.24 8.06 -16.54
N THR A 71 -6.30 8.72 -16.06
CA THR A 71 -6.34 10.16 -15.82
C THR A 71 -5.72 10.58 -14.48
N ASN A 72 -5.43 9.63 -13.59
CA ASN A 72 -4.91 9.92 -12.27
C ASN A 72 -3.49 10.49 -12.33
N LYS A 73 -3.22 11.45 -11.44
CA LYS A 73 -1.88 12.05 -11.27
C LYS A 73 -1.12 11.34 -10.15
N PRO A 74 0.23 11.28 -10.22
CA PRO A 74 1.03 10.80 -9.09
C PRO A 74 0.71 11.55 -7.79
N GLY A 75 0.46 10.82 -6.71
CA GLY A 75 0.11 11.41 -5.42
C GLY A 75 -1.28 12.03 -5.33
N ALA A 76 -2.21 11.71 -6.24
CA ALA A 76 -3.56 12.28 -6.21
C ALA A 76 -4.30 11.93 -4.90
N SER A 77 -4.16 10.71 -4.41
CA SER A 77 -4.70 10.23 -3.13
C SER A 77 -4.12 10.99 -1.93
N LEU A 78 -2.80 11.12 -1.85
CA LEU A 78 -2.13 11.89 -0.79
C LEU A 78 -2.51 13.38 -0.83
N ARG A 79 -2.66 13.94 -2.03
CA ARG A 79 -3.12 15.32 -2.21
C ARG A 79 -4.52 15.52 -1.63
N ARG A 80 -5.47 14.61 -1.90
CA ARG A 80 -6.81 14.67 -1.32
C ARG A 80 -6.75 14.60 0.21
N ARG A 81 -5.95 13.68 0.78
CA ARG A 81 -5.78 13.60 2.25
C ARG A 81 -5.19 14.87 2.87
N ILE A 82 -4.25 15.53 2.20
CA ILE A 82 -3.71 16.83 2.65
C ILE A 82 -4.80 17.92 2.58
N GLU A 83 -5.63 17.91 1.54
CA GLU A 83 -6.78 18.80 1.38
C GLU A 83 -7.88 18.54 2.43
N ASP A 84 -8.09 17.29 2.84
CA ASP A 84 -9.07 16.94 3.88
C ASP A 84 -8.62 17.40 5.28
N VAL A 85 -7.32 17.31 5.59
CA VAL A 85 -6.78 17.73 6.89
C VAL A 85 -6.69 19.26 7.00
N GLU A 86 -6.32 19.94 5.91
CA GLU A 86 -6.29 21.40 5.85
C GLU A 86 -6.76 21.87 4.45
N PRO A 87 -8.05 22.22 4.31
CA PRO A 87 -8.64 22.59 3.01
C PRO A 87 -8.18 23.97 2.53
N SER A 88 -7.77 24.87 3.44
CA SER A 88 -7.32 26.22 3.08
C SER A 88 -5.89 26.23 2.54
N PRO A 89 -5.66 26.54 1.24
CA PRO A 89 -4.31 26.57 0.66
C PRO A 89 -3.44 27.66 1.30
N LEU A 90 -4.05 28.77 1.70
CA LEU A 90 -3.38 29.91 2.33
C LEU A 90 -2.89 29.53 3.73
N LEU A 91 -3.73 28.86 4.53
CA LEU A 91 -3.34 28.39 5.87
C LEU A 91 -2.27 27.30 5.83
N ARG A 92 -2.30 26.40 4.84
CA ARG A 92 -1.19 25.44 4.63
C ARG A 92 0.14 26.16 4.37
N THR A 93 0.11 27.14 3.47
CA THR A 93 1.31 27.91 3.11
C THR A 93 1.84 28.70 4.32
N LEU A 94 0.93 29.30 5.10
CA LEU A 94 1.24 30.04 6.33
C LEU A 94 1.83 29.10 7.40
N LYS A 95 1.16 27.97 7.70
CA LYS A 95 1.65 26.97 8.66
C LYS A 95 3.03 26.45 8.29
N ARG A 96 3.30 26.24 6.99
CA ARG A 96 4.62 25.85 6.50
C ARG A 96 5.67 26.95 6.70
N TRP A 97 5.31 28.21 6.45
CA TRP A 97 6.20 29.36 6.70
C TRP A 97 6.57 29.51 8.18
N PHE A 98 5.63 29.23 9.09
CA PHE A 98 5.84 29.30 10.54
C PHE A 98 6.24 27.97 11.19
N GLY A 99 6.44 26.89 10.42
CA GLY A 99 6.83 25.58 10.94
C GLY A 99 5.77 24.84 11.77
N LEU A 100 4.50 25.24 11.70
CA LEU A 100 3.36 24.70 12.45
C LEU A 100 2.63 23.56 11.70
N ASP A 101 3.31 22.92 10.76
CA ASP A 101 2.79 21.93 9.81
C ASP A 101 3.15 20.49 10.19
N ALA A 102 3.62 20.23 11.41
CA ALA A 102 4.17 18.92 11.83
C ALA A 102 3.25 17.72 11.52
N ALA A 103 1.93 17.90 11.61
CA ALA A 103 0.93 16.87 11.27
C ALA A 103 0.82 16.59 9.75
N LEU A 104 1.14 17.57 8.90
CA LEU A 104 1.10 17.48 7.44
C LEU A 104 2.43 17.00 6.83
N ARG A 105 3.56 17.28 7.49
CA ARG A 105 4.91 16.96 6.97
C ARG A 105 5.08 15.52 6.46
N PRO A 106 4.58 14.47 7.14
CA PRO A 106 4.69 13.10 6.63
C PRO A 106 3.94 12.91 5.30
N TRP A 107 2.73 13.47 5.19
CA TRP A 107 1.90 13.41 3.99
C TRP A 107 2.52 14.19 2.83
N GLU A 108 3.05 15.39 3.10
CA GLU A 108 3.77 16.19 2.10
C GLU A 108 5.06 15.51 1.61
N THR A 109 5.78 14.87 2.53
CA THR A 109 6.98 14.10 2.22
C THR A 109 6.65 12.92 1.31
N GLY A 110 5.59 12.16 1.64
CA GLY A 110 5.06 11.08 0.80
C GLY A 110 4.65 11.59 -0.59
N PHE A 111 3.86 12.66 -0.64
CA PHE A 111 3.37 13.26 -1.89
C PHE A 111 4.52 13.69 -2.81
N ARG A 112 5.57 14.29 -2.23
CA ARG A 112 6.78 14.65 -2.99
C ARG A 112 7.50 13.41 -3.53
N GLY A 113 7.57 12.35 -2.73
CA GLY A 113 8.13 11.05 -3.15
C GLY A 113 7.42 10.49 -4.36
N GLU A 114 6.10 10.33 -4.27
CA GLU A 114 5.27 9.82 -5.35
C GLU A 114 5.34 10.67 -6.62
N ARG A 115 5.42 12.00 -6.48
CA ARG A 115 5.62 12.87 -7.66
C ARG A 115 6.96 12.66 -8.34
N ILE A 116 8.03 12.44 -7.58
CA ILE A 116 9.36 12.17 -8.14
C ILE A 116 9.35 10.81 -8.85
N ALA A 117 8.89 9.76 -8.16
CA ALA A 117 8.79 8.42 -8.72
C ALA A 117 7.86 8.38 -9.95
N GLY A 118 6.66 8.94 -9.82
CA GLY A 118 5.69 9.04 -10.91
C GLY A 118 6.20 9.83 -12.11
N LYS A 119 6.93 10.94 -11.92
CA LYS A 119 7.59 11.66 -13.04
C LYS A 119 8.60 10.76 -13.74
N SER A 120 9.38 9.98 -12.99
CA SER A 120 10.32 9.03 -13.57
C SER A 120 9.59 7.95 -14.37
N LEU A 121 8.62 7.26 -13.76
CA LEU A 121 7.82 6.20 -14.38
C LEU A 121 7.10 6.65 -15.64
N ASN A 122 6.57 7.88 -15.68
CA ASN A 122 5.90 8.40 -16.88
C ASN A 122 6.81 8.49 -18.11
N ARG A 123 8.14 8.42 -17.95
CA ARG A 123 9.08 8.32 -19.10
C ARG A 123 8.95 6.99 -19.83
N LEU A 124 8.61 5.90 -19.13
CA LEU A 124 8.40 4.57 -19.72
C LEU A 124 7.29 4.55 -20.78
N ARG A 125 6.34 5.50 -20.72
CA ARG A 125 5.24 5.61 -21.70
C ARG A 125 5.73 5.77 -23.13
N ARG A 126 6.94 6.33 -23.31
CA ARG A 126 7.56 6.49 -24.64
C ARG A 126 8.00 5.15 -25.24
N ASP A 127 8.18 4.15 -24.39
CA ASP A 127 8.71 2.84 -24.74
C ASP A 127 7.60 1.75 -24.70
N GLY A 128 6.34 2.16 -24.90
CA GLY A 128 5.20 1.25 -24.96
C GLY A 128 4.68 0.76 -23.61
N TRP A 129 5.06 1.38 -22.49
CA TRP A 129 4.51 1.06 -21.18
C TRP A 129 3.23 1.85 -20.87
N PHE A 130 2.36 1.23 -20.08
CA PHE A 130 1.26 1.92 -19.42
C PHE A 130 1.58 2.14 -17.94
N VAL A 131 1.21 3.29 -17.42
CA VAL A 131 1.39 3.64 -16.01
C VAL A 131 0.08 4.18 -15.46
N LEU A 132 -0.34 3.69 -14.30
CA LEU A 132 -1.48 4.17 -13.54
C LEU A 132 -0.99 4.68 -12.18
N HIS A 133 -1.68 5.67 -11.63
CA HIS A 133 -1.30 6.31 -10.38
C HIS A 133 -2.48 6.34 -9.40
N SER A 134 -2.21 6.29 -8.10
CA SER A 134 -3.21 6.37 -7.04
C SER A 134 -4.39 5.43 -7.30
N VAL A 135 -4.09 4.14 -7.46
CA VAL A 135 -5.09 3.10 -7.74
C VAL A 135 -5.77 2.70 -6.44
N GLU A 136 -7.04 3.05 -6.29
CA GLU A 136 -7.80 2.82 -5.06
C GLU A 136 -8.20 1.36 -4.89
N LEU A 137 -8.13 0.86 -3.66
CA LEU A 137 -8.53 -0.49 -3.29
C LEU A 137 -9.74 -0.46 -2.33
N PRO A 138 -10.56 -1.52 -2.28
CA PRO A 138 -11.76 -1.60 -1.44
C PRO A 138 -11.52 -1.38 0.05
N SER A 139 -10.29 -1.59 0.53
CA SER A 139 -9.93 -1.35 1.93
C SER A 139 -9.74 0.14 2.27
N GLY A 140 -9.91 1.06 1.31
CA GLY A 140 -9.57 2.48 1.47
C GLY A 140 -8.07 2.78 1.41
N ALA A 141 -7.27 1.76 1.12
CA ALA A 141 -5.85 1.90 0.80
C ALA A 141 -5.69 2.12 -0.71
N ASP A 142 -4.55 2.65 -1.10
CA ASP A 142 -4.21 2.93 -2.50
C ASP A 142 -2.84 2.34 -2.85
N ILE A 143 -2.70 1.91 -4.10
CA ILE A 143 -1.42 1.57 -4.70
C ILE A 143 -0.89 2.84 -5.37
N ASP A 144 0.28 3.30 -4.94
CA ASP A 144 0.85 4.56 -5.45
C ASP A 144 0.96 4.53 -6.97
N HIS A 145 1.58 3.49 -7.55
CA HIS A 145 1.69 3.31 -8.99
C HIS A 145 1.55 1.85 -9.44
N VAL A 146 0.96 1.66 -10.61
CA VAL A 146 0.98 0.38 -11.35
C VAL A 146 1.66 0.64 -12.70
N ALA A 147 2.71 -0.11 -13.02
CA ALA A 147 3.36 -0.06 -14.32
C ALA A 147 3.15 -1.39 -15.05
N ILE A 148 2.79 -1.32 -16.33
CA ILE A 148 2.50 -2.47 -17.19
C ILE A 148 3.35 -2.30 -18.45
N GLY A 149 4.20 -3.27 -18.75
CA GLY A 149 5.06 -3.22 -19.91
C GLY A 149 5.59 -4.60 -20.29
N PRO A 150 6.53 -4.66 -21.25
CA PRO A 150 7.05 -5.92 -21.76
C PRO A 150 7.52 -6.91 -20.68
N PRO A 151 8.21 -6.49 -19.61
CA PRO A 151 8.67 -7.42 -18.58
C PRO A 151 7.58 -7.95 -17.64
N GLY A 152 6.39 -7.34 -17.62
CA GLY A 152 5.32 -7.73 -16.68
C GLY A 152 4.52 -6.55 -16.12
N VAL A 153 3.73 -6.87 -15.09
CA VAL A 153 3.00 -5.90 -14.28
C VAL A 153 3.73 -5.66 -12.96
N PHE A 154 3.76 -4.41 -12.50
CA PHE A 154 4.47 -3.99 -11.29
C PHE A 154 3.58 -3.11 -10.42
N THR A 155 3.38 -3.47 -9.15
CA THR A 155 2.87 -2.53 -8.13
C THR A 155 4.06 -1.87 -7.46
N ILE A 156 4.07 -0.54 -7.45
CA ILE A 156 5.21 0.24 -6.99
C ILE A 156 4.77 1.06 -5.78
N ASN A 157 5.33 0.72 -4.63
CA ASN A 157 5.14 1.44 -3.38
C ASN A 157 6.30 2.44 -3.19
N THR A 158 5.99 3.71 -3.01
CA THR A 158 6.97 4.79 -2.95
C THR A 158 7.24 5.20 -1.51
N LYS A 159 8.52 5.33 -1.16
CA LYS A 159 8.97 5.80 0.17
C LYS A 159 10.04 6.88 0.02
N HIS A 160 9.76 8.05 0.56
CA HIS A 160 10.67 9.18 0.51
C HIS A 160 11.39 9.34 1.86
N HIS A 161 12.68 9.04 1.86
CA HIS A 161 13.54 9.06 3.04
C HIS A 161 14.77 9.92 2.78
N ARG A 162 14.60 11.25 2.75
CA ARG A 162 15.69 12.19 2.45
C ARG A 162 16.87 12.00 3.42
N GLY A 163 18.05 11.67 2.89
CA GLY A 163 19.26 11.42 3.67
C GLY A 163 19.23 10.14 4.51
N GLY A 164 18.15 9.35 4.40
CA GLY A 164 17.97 8.14 5.19
C GLY A 164 18.84 6.99 4.70
N ARG A 165 19.11 6.05 5.61
CA ARG A 165 19.76 4.78 5.31
C ARG A 165 18.69 3.69 5.26
N ILE A 166 18.57 3.05 4.10
CA ILE A 166 17.62 1.97 3.89
C ILE A 166 18.36 0.67 3.71
N TRP A 167 17.89 -0.34 4.42
CA TRP A 167 18.36 -1.70 4.33
C TRP A 167 17.18 -2.61 3.99
N LEU A 168 17.38 -3.57 3.09
CA LEU A 168 16.40 -4.56 2.71
C LEU A 168 16.94 -5.97 2.96
N GLY A 169 16.24 -6.71 3.83
CA GLY A 169 16.42 -8.14 4.02
C GLY A 169 15.27 -8.94 3.42
N ASP A 170 15.24 -10.24 3.69
CA ASP A 170 14.26 -11.17 3.09
C ASP A 170 12.81 -10.87 3.48
N HIS A 171 12.58 -10.40 4.71
CA HIS A 171 11.23 -10.25 5.28
C HIS A 171 10.90 -8.83 5.77
N ALA A 172 11.90 -7.97 5.89
CA ALA A 172 11.74 -6.62 6.42
C ALA A 172 12.68 -5.63 5.75
N ALA A 173 12.24 -4.38 5.70
CA ALA A 173 13.11 -3.25 5.44
C ALA A 173 13.45 -2.57 6.76
N MET A 174 14.65 -2.01 6.87
CA MET A 174 15.02 -1.12 7.97
C MET A 174 15.26 0.27 7.43
N VAL A 175 14.75 1.27 8.15
CA VAL A 175 14.98 2.69 7.87
C VAL A 175 15.66 3.29 9.08
N ASN A 176 16.88 3.79 8.91
CA ASN A 176 17.67 4.37 9.99
C ASN A 176 17.78 3.47 11.23
N GLY A 177 17.87 2.15 11.03
CA GLY A 177 17.97 1.16 12.10
C GLY A 177 16.62 0.65 12.66
N GLN A 178 15.49 1.21 12.22
CA GLN A 178 14.15 0.79 12.67
C GLN A 178 13.48 -0.13 11.65
N SER A 179 12.92 -1.24 12.11
CA SER A 179 12.18 -2.19 11.26
C SER A 179 10.88 -1.57 10.75
N THR A 180 10.58 -1.78 9.47
CA THR A 180 9.37 -1.29 8.81
C THR A 180 8.66 -2.42 8.05
N PRO A 181 7.32 -2.34 7.91
CA PRO A 181 6.54 -3.37 7.23
C PRO A 181 6.56 -3.25 5.71
N TYR A 182 7.49 -2.49 5.10
CA TYR A 182 7.45 -2.16 3.67
C TYR A 182 7.43 -3.40 2.77
N VAL A 183 8.27 -4.39 3.07
CA VAL A 183 8.32 -5.66 2.32
C VAL A 183 6.96 -6.36 2.33
N ARG A 184 6.40 -6.55 3.53
CA ARG A 184 5.09 -7.19 3.72
C ARG A 184 3.99 -6.45 2.98
N ASN A 185 3.96 -5.12 3.07
CA ASN A 185 2.93 -4.31 2.44
C ASN A 185 3.02 -4.38 0.91
N SER A 186 4.22 -4.25 0.33
CA SER A 186 4.41 -4.38 -1.12
C SER A 186 4.03 -5.76 -1.64
N LEU A 187 4.36 -6.84 -0.90
CA LEU A 187 3.93 -8.20 -1.25
C LEU A 187 2.41 -8.36 -1.22
N PHE A 188 1.74 -7.78 -0.22
CA PHE A 188 0.29 -7.83 -0.10
C PHE A 188 -0.40 -7.07 -1.23
N GLU A 189 0.09 -5.87 -1.55
CA GLU A 189 -0.39 -5.05 -2.67
C GLU A 189 -0.27 -5.81 -4.01
N ALA A 190 0.91 -6.37 -4.30
CA ALA A 190 1.14 -7.14 -5.52
C ALA A 190 0.22 -8.37 -5.63
N ARG A 191 0.10 -9.16 -4.56
CA ARG A 191 -0.80 -10.34 -4.54
C ARG A 191 -2.25 -9.95 -4.76
N ARG A 192 -2.70 -8.84 -4.17
CA ARG A 192 -4.07 -8.36 -4.34
C ARG A 192 -4.31 -7.88 -5.76
N ALA A 193 -3.39 -7.10 -6.32
CA ALA A 193 -3.43 -6.65 -7.71
C ALA A 193 -3.47 -7.84 -8.67
N ALA A 194 -2.62 -8.85 -8.47
CA ALA A 194 -2.60 -10.07 -9.28
C ALA A 194 -3.95 -10.78 -9.29
N ARG A 195 -4.58 -10.96 -8.12
CA ARG A 195 -5.91 -11.59 -8.03
C ARG A 195 -6.98 -10.81 -8.77
N LEU A 196 -7.04 -9.50 -8.58
CA LEU A 196 -8.04 -8.63 -9.21
C LEU A 196 -7.87 -8.57 -10.74
N LEU A 197 -6.64 -8.38 -11.21
CA LEU A 197 -6.34 -8.35 -12.64
C LEU A 197 -6.56 -9.72 -13.29
N THR A 198 -6.16 -10.81 -12.64
CA THR A 198 -6.41 -12.17 -13.15
C THR A 198 -7.90 -12.41 -13.36
N HIS A 199 -8.72 -12.02 -12.38
CA HIS A 199 -10.17 -12.15 -12.47
C HIS A 199 -10.74 -11.33 -13.63
N THR A 200 -10.41 -10.04 -13.73
CA THR A 200 -10.96 -9.17 -14.77
C THR A 200 -10.45 -9.52 -16.17
N CYS A 201 -9.19 -9.96 -16.29
CA CYS A 201 -8.59 -10.30 -17.58
C CYS A 201 -9.03 -11.68 -18.11
N GLY A 202 -9.43 -12.59 -17.21
CA GLY A 202 -9.79 -13.97 -17.55
C GLY A 202 -8.58 -14.89 -17.81
N PHE A 203 -7.38 -14.47 -17.43
CA PHE A 203 -6.15 -15.28 -17.51
C PHE A 203 -5.18 -14.91 -16.38
N PRO A 204 -4.24 -15.78 -16.00
CA PRO A 204 -3.28 -15.48 -14.93
C PRO A 204 -2.43 -14.25 -15.21
N VAL A 205 -2.48 -13.25 -14.31
CA VAL A 205 -1.65 -12.04 -14.36
C VAL A 205 -0.70 -12.04 -13.17
N GLU A 206 0.59 -12.22 -13.45
CA GLU A 206 1.64 -12.07 -12.43
C GLU A 206 1.94 -10.59 -12.20
N VAL A 207 2.00 -10.19 -10.93
CA VAL A 207 2.28 -8.82 -10.51
C VAL A 207 3.47 -8.80 -9.56
N HIS A 208 4.48 -8.04 -9.92
CA HIS A 208 5.75 -7.98 -9.20
C HIS A 208 5.78 -6.79 -8.23
N PRO A 209 6.09 -7.03 -6.94
CA PRO A 209 6.19 -5.96 -5.95
C PRO A 209 7.49 -5.16 -6.12
N VAL A 210 7.36 -3.84 -6.11
CA VAL A 210 8.49 -2.90 -6.18
C VAL A 210 8.40 -1.92 -5.02
N LEU A 211 9.52 -1.74 -4.32
CA LEU A 211 9.71 -0.67 -3.35
C LEU A 211 10.60 0.41 -3.98
N ALA A 212 10.00 1.55 -4.34
CA ALA A 212 10.69 2.69 -4.89
C ALA A 212 11.10 3.66 -3.78
N VAL A 213 12.40 3.80 -3.56
CA VAL A 213 12.95 4.70 -2.55
C VAL A 213 13.41 5.99 -3.19
N VAL A 214 12.97 7.12 -2.65
CA VAL A 214 13.38 8.45 -3.11
C VAL A 214 14.23 9.13 -2.03
N GLY A 215 15.34 9.73 -2.44
CA GLY A 215 16.15 10.63 -1.60
C GLY A 215 16.98 9.98 -0.50
N ALA A 216 17.03 8.64 -0.43
CA ALA A 216 17.89 7.93 0.52
C ALA A 216 19.38 8.23 0.22
N ALA A 217 20.18 8.39 1.27
CA ALA A 217 21.62 8.55 1.15
C ALA A 217 22.30 7.20 0.83
N THR A 218 21.80 6.12 1.44
CA THR A 218 22.30 4.77 1.20
C THR A 218 21.16 3.79 1.11
N VAL A 219 21.28 2.86 0.17
CA VAL A 219 20.35 1.75 -0.04
C VAL A 219 21.17 0.47 -0.11
N THR A 220 20.91 -0.47 0.79
CA THR A 220 21.64 -1.75 0.87
C THR A 220 20.68 -2.92 0.76
N VAL A 221 20.92 -3.83 -0.17
CA VAL A 221 20.21 -5.10 -0.31
C VAL A 221 21.16 -6.21 0.14
N ARG A 222 20.76 -7.04 1.10
CA ARG A 222 21.60 -8.13 1.64
C ARG A 222 21.18 -9.53 1.21
N THR A 223 20.14 -9.63 0.40
CA THR A 223 19.65 -10.89 -0.15
C THR A 223 19.95 -10.96 -1.64
N ALA A 224 20.35 -12.14 -2.10
CA ALA A 224 20.66 -12.37 -3.51
C ALA A 224 19.38 -12.37 -4.38
N THR A 225 18.25 -12.76 -3.80
CA THR A 225 16.95 -12.90 -4.49
C THR A 225 15.84 -12.24 -3.67
N PRO A 226 15.78 -10.90 -3.63
CA PRO A 226 14.79 -10.21 -2.82
C PRO A 226 13.38 -10.48 -3.34
N SER A 227 12.46 -10.81 -2.43
CA SER A 227 11.04 -11.00 -2.76
C SER A 227 10.35 -9.69 -3.20
N VAL A 228 10.96 -8.53 -2.93
CA VAL A 228 10.51 -7.21 -3.36
C VAL A 228 11.67 -6.50 -4.05
N ARG A 229 11.46 -6.04 -5.27
CA ARG A 229 12.49 -5.30 -6.00
C ARG A 229 12.67 -3.91 -5.40
N LEU A 230 13.88 -3.60 -4.96
CA LEU A 230 14.24 -2.27 -4.45
C LEU A 230 14.82 -1.44 -5.59
N ILE A 231 14.28 -0.24 -5.81
CA ILE A 231 14.78 0.68 -6.85
C ILE A 231 14.92 2.10 -6.31
N ASP A 232 15.79 2.90 -6.94
CA ASP A 232 15.74 4.36 -6.79
C ASP A 232 14.55 4.91 -7.58
N GLY A 233 13.58 5.48 -6.87
CA GLY A 233 12.38 6.07 -7.47
C GLY A 233 12.70 7.21 -8.46
N SER A 234 13.81 7.93 -8.27
CA SER A 234 14.26 8.99 -9.19
C SER A 234 14.69 8.44 -10.56
N HIS A 235 15.09 7.16 -10.59
CA HIS A 235 15.57 6.44 -11.76
C HIS A 235 14.66 5.27 -12.14
N ALA A 236 13.43 5.22 -11.61
CA ALA A 236 12.51 4.09 -11.78
C ALA A 236 12.29 3.64 -13.23
N ALA A 237 12.22 4.56 -14.19
CA ALA A 237 12.12 4.17 -15.60
C ALA A 237 13.31 3.32 -16.08
N ARG A 238 14.54 3.76 -15.79
CA ARG A 238 15.76 3.05 -16.19
C ARG A 238 15.83 1.65 -15.57
N GLU A 239 15.46 1.56 -14.29
CA GLU A 239 15.49 0.31 -13.53
C GLU A 239 14.50 -0.73 -14.06
N LEU A 240 13.30 -0.30 -14.46
CA LEU A 240 12.26 -1.20 -14.96
C LEU A 240 12.41 -1.51 -16.45
N SER A 241 12.86 -0.56 -17.28
CA SER A 241 13.05 -0.77 -18.72
C SER A 241 14.19 -1.74 -19.03
N GLY A 242 15.13 -1.95 -18.10
CA GLY A 242 16.24 -2.88 -18.26
C GLY A 242 15.89 -4.35 -18.06
N LEU A 243 14.63 -4.68 -17.75
CA LEU A 243 14.19 -6.05 -17.51
C LEU A 243 13.84 -6.77 -18.81
N SER A 244 14.05 -8.08 -18.83
CA SER A 244 13.75 -8.91 -20.00
C SER A 244 12.25 -8.96 -20.28
N PRO A 245 11.82 -8.85 -21.56
CA PRO A 245 10.42 -8.93 -21.92
C PRO A 245 9.86 -10.35 -21.72
N VAL A 246 8.62 -10.44 -21.24
CA VAL A 246 7.88 -11.68 -20.99
C VAL A 246 6.46 -11.60 -21.59
N LEU A 247 5.81 -10.44 -21.49
CA LEU A 247 4.46 -10.23 -22.00
C LEU A 247 4.46 -9.86 -23.49
N THR A 248 3.47 -10.36 -24.21
CA THR A 248 3.21 -9.94 -25.60
C THR A 248 2.52 -8.57 -25.62
N PRO A 249 2.62 -7.80 -26.73
CA PRO A 249 1.87 -6.54 -26.87
C PRO A 249 0.36 -6.69 -26.63
N SER A 250 -0.23 -7.80 -27.10
CA SER A 250 -1.66 -8.07 -26.89
C SER A 250 -1.99 -8.30 -25.41
N ASP A 251 -1.13 -8.98 -24.66
CA ASP A 251 -1.35 -9.20 -23.23
C ASP A 251 -1.25 -7.88 -22.46
N ILE A 252 -0.27 -7.04 -22.81
CA ILE A 252 -0.08 -5.71 -22.21
C ILE A 252 -1.34 -4.86 -22.41
N GLU A 253 -1.89 -4.80 -23.63
CA GLU A 253 -3.10 -4.02 -23.93
C GLU A 253 -4.33 -4.56 -23.18
N ARG A 254 -4.50 -5.88 -23.11
CA ARG A 254 -5.60 -6.50 -22.36
C ARG A 254 -5.52 -6.20 -20.86
N ILE A 255 -4.33 -6.37 -20.28
CA ILE A 255 -4.09 -6.07 -18.86
C ILE A 255 -4.31 -4.60 -18.59
N TYR A 256 -3.80 -3.71 -19.44
CA TYR A 256 -3.99 -2.27 -19.29
C TYR A 256 -5.47 -1.86 -19.38
N THR A 257 -6.21 -2.42 -20.34
CA THR A 257 -7.65 -2.15 -20.49
C THR A 257 -8.42 -2.57 -19.23
N ALA A 258 -8.10 -3.71 -18.63
CA ALA A 258 -8.67 -4.09 -17.34
C ALA A 258 -8.21 -3.17 -16.21
N ALA A 259 -6.92 -2.85 -16.14
CA ALA A 259 -6.33 -2.10 -15.04
C ALA A 259 -6.77 -0.63 -15.00
N ARG A 260 -7.07 -0.01 -16.14
CA ARG A 260 -7.50 1.40 -16.17
C ARG A 260 -8.92 1.60 -15.67
N GLU A 261 -9.76 0.58 -15.69
CA GLU A 261 -11.12 0.64 -15.18
C GLU A 261 -11.13 0.58 -13.64
N GLY A 262 -11.56 1.65 -12.97
CA GLY A 262 -11.60 1.71 -11.51
C GLY A 262 -12.37 0.54 -10.87
N ASN A 263 -13.44 0.07 -11.51
CA ASN A 263 -14.26 -1.03 -11.00
C ASN A 263 -13.52 -2.38 -10.92
N SER A 264 -12.49 -2.57 -11.75
CA SER A 264 -11.62 -3.77 -11.71
C SER A 264 -10.89 -3.91 -10.38
N TRP A 265 -10.71 -2.80 -9.66
CA TRP A 265 -10.03 -2.77 -8.37
C TRP A 265 -10.99 -2.87 -7.20
N LEU A 266 -12.25 -2.44 -7.38
CA LEU A 266 -13.25 -2.30 -6.33
C LEU A 266 -14.12 -3.54 -6.09
N THR A 267 -14.19 -4.47 -7.04
CA THR A 267 -15.07 -5.65 -6.93
C THR A 267 -14.25 -6.90 -6.61
N PRO A 268 -14.28 -7.43 -5.39
CA PRO A 268 -13.86 -8.80 -5.12
C PRO A 268 -14.95 -9.78 -5.59
N SER A 269 -14.55 -10.96 -6.03
CA SER A 269 -15.43 -12.06 -6.42
C SER A 269 -16.60 -12.29 -5.44
N ARG A 270 -17.83 -12.36 -5.94
CA ARG A 270 -18.90 -13.12 -5.27
C ARG A 270 -18.46 -14.58 -5.25
N LYS A 271 -18.41 -15.22 -4.08
CA LYS A 271 -18.19 -16.68 -4.00
C LYS A 271 -19.19 -17.37 -4.94
N PRO A 272 -18.79 -18.36 -5.74
CA PRO A 272 -19.78 -19.21 -6.39
C PRO A 272 -20.61 -19.88 -5.29
N ASP A 273 -21.92 -19.71 -5.36
CA ASP A 273 -22.86 -20.43 -4.50
C ASP A 273 -22.64 -21.92 -4.79
N HIS A 274 -22.10 -22.66 -3.82
CA HIS A 274 -22.06 -24.11 -3.88
C HIS A 274 -23.51 -24.61 -3.70
N THR A 275 -24.16 -24.96 -4.81
CA THR A 275 -25.35 -25.81 -4.84
C THR A 275 -24.95 -27.27 -4.92
#